data_AF-A0A349M6U1-F1
#
_entry.id   AF-A0A349M6U1-F1
#
_cell.length_a   1.000
_cell.length_b   1.000
_cell.length_c   1.000
_cell.angle_alpha   90.00
_cell.angle_beta   90.00
_cell.angle_gamma   90.00
#
_symmetry.space_group_name_H-M   'P 1'
#
loop_
_entity.id
_entity.type
_entity.pdbx_description
1 polymer ?
#
loop_
_entity_poly.entity_id
_entity_poly.type
_entity_poly.pdbx_seq_one_letter_code
_entity_poly.pdbx_strand_id
1 'polypeptide(L)' 'KLMLTIPAETQNRRLFRLAGKGMPHLRGEGSGNLYARAQVRLPTQLSDEERSLFEKLARNRHVESYP' A
#
# COMPACT_ATOMS: atom_id res chain seq x y z
N LYS A 1 14.37 12.76 6.38
CA LYS A 1 13.34 11.68 6.50
C LYS A 1 12.07 12.16 5.79
N LEU A 2 11.50 11.35 4.90
CA LEU A 2 10.28 11.68 4.14
C LEU A 2 9.09 11.03 4.83
N MET A 3 7.99 11.77 5.00
CA MET A 3 6.74 11.24 5.57
C MET A 3 5.70 11.10 4.45
N LEU A 4 5.08 9.93 4.37
CA LEU A 4 3.96 9.65 3.48
C LEU A 4 2.78 9.19 4.33
N THR A 5 1.71 9.97 4.34
CA THR A 5 0.44 9.55 4.95
C THR A 5 -0.23 8.55 4.03
N ILE A 6 -0.58 7.37 4.54
CA ILE A 6 -1.37 6.35 3.83
C ILE A 6 -2.82 6.49 4.31
N PRO A 7 -3.76 6.99 3.48
CA PRO A 7 -5.16 7.07 3.85
C PRO A 7 -5.75 5.68 4.12
N ALA A 8 -6.77 5.62 4.99
CA ALA A 8 -7.58 4.42 5.16
C ALA A 8 -8.13 3.94 3.81
N GLU A 9 -8.35 2.63 3.69
CA GLU A 9 -8.89 2.00 2.47
C GLU A 9 -8.03 2.17 1.21
N THR A 10 -6.75 2.53 1.37
CA THR A 10 -5.79 2.54 0.28
C THR A 10 -5.72 1.17 -0.39
N GLN A 11 -6.14 1.13 -1.65
CA GLN A 11 -6.10 -0.08 -2.46
C GLN A 11 -4.67 -0.48 -2.81
N ASN A 12 -4.47 -1.78 -3.00
CA ASN A 12 -3.19 -2.31 -3.49
C ASN A 12 -2.84 -1.66 -4.84
N ARG A 13 -1.55 -1.41 -5.07
CA ARG A 13 -1.01 -0.74 -6.27
C ARG A 13 -1.37 0.74 -6.43
N ARG A 14 -2.05 1.37 -5.47
CA ARG A 14 -2.25 2.83 -5.48
C ARG A 14 -0.91 3.56 -5.58
N LEU A 15 -0.84 4.55 -6.47
CA LEU A 15 0.32 5.41 -6.66
C LEU A 15 0.15 6.71 -5.88
N PHE A 16 1.19 7.07 -5.13
CA PHE A 16 1.31 8.34 -4.41
C PHE A 16 2.40 9.17 -5.06
N ARG A 17 2.05 10.40 -5.48
CA ARG A 17 3.00 11.36 -6.00
C ARG A 17 3.55 12.22 -4.85
N LEU A 18 4.86 12.24 -4.69
CA LEU A 18 5.56 13.13 -3.77
C LEU A 18 6.28 14.19 -4.60
N ALA A 19 5.64 15.36 -4.69
CA ALA A 19 6.10 16.44 -5.55
C ALA A 19 7.44 17.02 -5.08
N GLY A 20 8.37 17.23 -6.02
CA GLY A 20 9.71 17.77 -5.73
C GLY A 20 10.63 16.85 -4.92
N LYS A 21 10.26 15.57 -4.74
CA LYS A 21 11.06 14.57 -4.01
C LYS A 21 11.78 13.58 -4.91
N GLY A 22 11.72 13.78 -6.23
CA GLY A 22 12.45 13.00 -7.23
C GLY A 22 13.88 13.49 -7.41
N MET A 23 14.52 13.02 -8.48
CA MET A 23 15.90 13.39 -8.80
C MET A 23 16.02 14.89 -9.09
N PRO A 24 17.14 15.53 -8.71
CA PRO A 24 17.43 16.90 -9.11
C PRO A 24 17.58 17.00 -10.64
N HIS A 25 17.24 18.15 -11.21
CA HIS A 25 17.51 18.41 -12.62
C HIS A 25 19.03 18.54 -12.86
N LEU A 26 19.55 17.87 -13.89
CA LEU A 26 21.00 17.88 -14.18
C LEU A 26 21.51 19.25 -14.68
N ARG A 27 20.62 20.06 -15.27
CA ARG A 27 20.94 21.39 -15.82
C ARG A 27 19.77 22.34 -15.57
N GLY A 28 19.60 22.77 -14.33
CA GLY A 28 18.56 23.73 -13.94
C GLY A 28 18.18 23.63 -12.48
N GLU A 29 17.23 24.47 -12.07
CA GLU A 29 16.72 24.45 -10.70
C GLU A 29 15.59 23.43 -10.51
N GLY A 30 15.45 22.98 -9.27
CA GLY A 30 14.37 22.09 -8.84
C GLY A 30 14.65 20.59 -9.00
N SER A 31 13.63 19.82 -8.63
CA SER A 31 13.66 18.37 -8.60
C SER A 31 12.39 17.79 -9.19
N GLY A 32 12.49 16.60 -9.75
CA GLY A 32 11.36 15.81 -10.23
C GLY A 32 10.44 15.33 -9.11
N ASN A 33 9.51 14.44 -9.46
CA ASN A 33 8.60 13.82 -8.49
C ASN A 33 9.07 12.40 -8.15
N LEU A 34 8.87 11.99 -6.90
CA LEU A 34 8.98 10.59 -6.51
C LEU A 34 7.58 9.96 -6.54
N TYR A 35 7.46 8.75 -7.07
CA TYR A 35 6.23 7.98 -7.05
C TYR A 35 6.40 6.76 -6.16
N ALA A 36 5.58 6.66 -5.11
CA ALA A 36 5.51 5.50 -4.25
C ALA A 36 4.30 4.66 -4.63
N ARG A 37 4.51 3.36 -4.85
CA ARG A 37 3.44 2.40 -5.13
C ARG A 37 3.15 1.57 -3.89
N ALA A 38 1.91 1.61 -3.39
CA ALA A 38 1.49 0.73 -2.31
C ALA A 38 1.55 -0.73 -2.77
N GLN A 39 2.16 -1.58 -1.96
CA GLN A 39 2.17 -3.02 -2.16
C GLN A 39 1.70 -3.69 -0.89
N VAL A 40 0.49 -4.24 -0.92
CA VAL A 40 -0.02 -5.10 0.15
C VAL A 40 0.67 -6.45 0.04
N ARG A 41 1.31 -6.90 1.12
CA ARG A 41 1.90 -8.23 1.24
C ARG A 41 0.99 -9.05 2.14
N LEU A 42 0.54 -10.21 1.65
CA LEU A 42 -0.26 -11.13 2.45
C LEU A 42 0.67 -11.89 3.41
N PRO A 43 0.26 -12.07 4.67
CA PRO A 43 1.03 -12.86 5.64
C PRO A 43 1.06 -14.34 5.24
N THR A 44 2.12 -15.03 5.68
CA THR A 44 2.28 -16.48 5.56
C THR A 44 2.41 -17.08 6.95
N GLN A 45 2.14 -18.38 7.12
CA GLN A 45 2.30 -19.09 8.40
C GLN A 45 1.46 -18.48 9.53
N LEU A 46 0.15 -18.38 9.31
CA LEU A 46 -0.78 -17.83 10.28
C LEU A 46 -0.90 -18.72 11.52
N SER A 47 -0.91 -18.09 12.68
CA SER A 47 -1.38 -18.70 13.93
C SER A 47 -2.89 -18.97 13.90
N ASP A 48 -3.39 -19.77 14.84
CA ASP A 48 -4.81 -20.11 14.94
C ASP A 48 -5.69 -18.87 15.19
N GLU A 49 -5.20 -17.92 16.00
CA GLU A 49 -5.90 -16.66 16.28
C GLU A 49 -6.01 -15.78 15.02
N GLU A 50 -4.90 -15.59 14.30
CA GLU A 50 -4.89 -14.79 13.07
C GLU A 50 -5.81 -15.38 12.00
N ARG A 51 -5.80 -16.71 11.83
CA ARG A 51 -6.69 -17.42 10.91
C ARG A 51 -8.16 -17.16 11.25
N SER A 52 -8.54 -17.27 12.52
CA SER A 52 -9.91 -17.01 12.99
C SER A 52 -10.38 -15.59 12.66
N LEU A 53 -9.50 -14.59 12.81
CA LEU A 53 -9.81 -13.20 12.46
C LEU A 53 -10.06 -13.01 10.96
N PHE A 54 -9.23 -13.62 10.10
CA PHE A 54 -9.42 -13.56 8.65
C PHE A 54 -10.72 -14.26 8.21
N GLU A 55 -11.04 -15.42 8.77
CA GLU A 55 -12.30 -16.13 8.46
C GLU A 55 -13.53 -15.34 8.89
N LYS A 56 -13.47 -14.69 10.07
CA LYS A 56 -14.54 -13.80 10.53
C LYS A 56 -14.73 -12.62 9.57
N LEU A 57 -13.63 -12.03 9.09
CA LEU A 57 -13.69 -10.97 8.10
C LEU A 57 -14.30 -11.46 6.77
N ALA A 58 -13.89 -12.65 6.29
CA ALA A 58 -14.41 -13.24 5.06
C ALA A 58 -15.94 -13.47 5.11
N ARG A 59 -16.44 -14.03 6.23
CA ARG A 59 -17.89 -14.20 6.45
C ARG A 59 -18.64 -12.87 6.44
N ASN A 60 -18.12 -11.85 7.12
CA ASN A 60 -18.76 -10.54 7.20
C ASN A 60 -18.79 -9.79 5.87
N ARG A 61 -17.78 -10.01 5.00
CA ARG A 61 -17.62 -9.31 3.74
C ARG A 61 -18.26 -10.05 2.56
N HIS A 62 -18.90 -11.20 2.78
CA HIS A 62 -19.43 -12.08 1.75
C HIS A 62 -18.43 -12.29 0.60
N VAL A 63 -17.14 -12.44 0.94
CA VAL A 63 -16.12 -12.66 -0.08
C VAL A 63 -16.37 -14.04 -0.67
N GLU A 64 -16.96 -14.08 -1.86
CA GLU A 64 -17.04 -15.31 -2.62
C GLU A 64 -15.62 -15.82 -2.84
N SER A 65 -15.35 -17.03 -2.38
CA SER A 65 -14.11 -17.72 -2.65
C SER A 65 -14.03 -17.92 -4.16
N TYR A 66 -13.33 -17.04 -4.88
CA TYR A 66 -12.94 -17.33 -6.25
C TYR A 66 -12.05 -18.59 -6.23
N PRO A 67 -12.40 -19.64 -6.98
CA PRO A 67 -11.60 -20.87 -7.04
C PRO A 67 -10.20 -20.62 -7.61
#